data_AF-D0ID10-F1
#
_entry.id   AF-D0ID10-F1
#
_cell.length_a   1.000
_cell.length_b   1.000
_cell.length_c   1.000
_cell.angle_alpha   90.00
_cell.angle_beta   90.00
_cell.angle_gamma   90.00
#
_symmetry.space_group_name_H-M   'P 1'
#
loop_
_entity.id
_entity.type
_entity.pdbx_description
1 polymer ?
#
loop_
_entity_poly.entity_id
_entity_poly.type
_entity_poly.pdbx_seq_one_letter_code
_entity_poly.pdbx_strand_id
1 'polypeptide(L)' 'MVVSGVRSDALTQNLVQGSSILVSGFVAYQTSRNGVGKLVLHADKISQI' A
#
# COMPACT_ATOMS: atom_id res chain seq x y z
N MET A 1 -1.16 2.71 -3.10
CA MET A 1 -0.43 2.02 -2.02
C MET A 1 0.10 0.71 -2.58
N VAL A 2 1.27 0.29 -2.15
CA VAL A 2 1.85 -1.00 -2.52
C VAL A 2 2.26 -1.72 -1.24
N VAL A 3 2.04 -3.04 -1.21
CA VAL A 3 2.52 -3.95 -0.16
C VAL A 3 3.49 -4.91 -0.83
N SER A 4 4.68 -5.07 -0.26
CA SER A 4 5.77 -5.83 -0.87
C SER A 4 6.41 -6.78 0.14
N GLY A 5 7.00 -7.88 -0.34
CA GLY A 5 7.73 -8.85 0.48
C GLY A 5 6.88 -10.02 0.98
N VAL A 6 7.53 -11.04 1.54
CA VAL A 6 6.93 -12.36 1.88
C VAL A 6 5.76 -12.34 2.87
N ARG A 7 5.52 -11.22 3.57
CA ARG A 7 4.40 -11.06 4.52
C ARG A 7 3.22 -10.27 3.92
N SER A 8 3.28 -9.89 2.64
CA SER A 8 2.24 -9.08 1.98
C SER A 8 0.88 -9.75 1.98
N ASP A 9 0.83 -11.07 1.85
CA ASP A 9 -0.43 -11.82 1.78
C ASP A 9 -1.18 -11.74 3.11
N ALA A 10 -0.47 -11.90 4.24
CA ALA A 10 -1.07 -11.76 5.57
C ALA A 10 -1.61 -10.33 5.83
N LEU A 11 -0.92 -9.32 5.29
CA LEU A 11 -1.32 -7.91 5.41
C LEU A 11 -2.54 -7.55 4.55
N THR A 12 -2.85 -8.33 3.51
CA THR A 12 -3.88 -7.99 2.52
C THR A 12 -5.08 -8.95 2.50
N GLN A 13 -5.00 -10.10 3.18
CA GLN A 13 -6.02 -11.15 3.18
C GLN A 13 -7.46 -10.68 3.49
N ASN A 14 -7.63 -9.67 4.34
CA ASN A 14 -8.95 -9.16 4.76
C ASN A 14 -9.30 -7.80 4.15
N LEU A 15 -8.55 -7.36 3.14
CA LEU A 15 -8.80 -6.09 2.46
C LEU A 15 -9.75 -6.33 1.29
N VAL A 16 -10.93 -5.73 1.37
CA VAL A 16 -11.91 -5.71 0.28
C VAL A 16 -12.15 -4.26 -0.15
N GLN A 17 -12.69 -4.07 -1.35
CA GLN A 17 -13.05 -2.74 -1.80
C GLN A 17 -14.08 -2.12 -0.83
N GLY A 18 -13.81 -0.89 -0.40
CA GLY A 18 -14.64 -0.19 0.58
C GLY A 18 -14.24 -0.38 2.04
N SER A 19 -13.21 -1.19 2.35
CA SER A 19 -12.69 -1.29 3.72
C SER A 19 -12.18 0.05 4.24
N SER A 20 -12.54 0.36 5.49
CA SER A 20 -11.92 1.46 6.24
C SER A 20 -10.70 0.93 6.97
N ILE A 21 -9.52 1.47 6.66
CA ILE A 21 -8.24 0.98 7.19
C ILE A 21 -7.32 2.12 7.58
N LEU A 22 -6.44 1.83 8.53
CA LEU A 22 -5.30 2.65 8.89
C LEU A 22 -4.03 2.00 8.35
N VAL A 23 -3.22 2.79 7.65
CA VAL A 23 -1.99 2.33 7.00
C VAL A 23 -0.81 3.16 7.48
N SER A 24 0.27 2.49 7.88
CA SER A 24 1.55 3.11 8.24
C SER A 24 2.68 2.58 7.37
N GLY A 25 3.64 3.45 7.06
CA GLY A 25 4.75 3.14 6.15
C GLY A 25 5.47 4.41 5.70
N PHE A 26 6.08 4.37 4.51
CA PHE A 26 6.78 5.52 3.93
C PHE A 26 6.26 5.89 2.54
N VAL A 27 6.37 7.16 2.18
CA VAL A 27 5.98 7.68 0.87
C VAL A 27 7.20 7.75 -0.05
N ALA A 28 7.05 7.25 -1.27
CA ALA A 28 8.05 7.37 -2.32
C ALA A 28 7.45 7.98 -3.58
N TYR A 29 8.26 8.75 -4.32
CA TYR A 29 7.93 9.17 -5.66
C TYR A 29 8.31 8.07 -6.66
N GLN A 30 7.39 7.68 -7.53
CA GLN A 30 7.65 6.72 -8.59
C GLN A 30 7.20 7.27 -9.93
N THR A 31 8.06 7.15 -10.93
CA THR A 31 7.71 7.47 -12.32
C THR A 31 7.00 6.28 -12.93
N SER A 32 5.79 6.48 -13.42
CA SER A 32 5.03 5.48 -14.15
C SER A 32 5.59 5.29 -15.57
N ARG A 33 5.23 4.19 -16.23
CA ARG A 33 5.68 3.87 -17.60
C ARG A 33 5.30 4.96 -18.63
N ASN A 34 4.25 5.72 -18.36
CA ASN A 34 3.81 6.85 -19.18
C ASN A 34 4.55 8.17 -18.85
N GLY A 35 5.62 8.14 -18.04
CA GLY A 35 6.39 9.31 -17.65
C GLY A 35 5.76 10.17 -16.54
N VAL A 36 4.53 9.86 -16.12
CA VAL A 36 3.86 10.61 -15.05
C VAL A 36 4.35 10.13 -13.69
N GLY A 37 4.78 11.09 -12.87
CA GLY A 37 5.14 10.83 -11.47
C GLY A 37 3.93 10.64 -10.57
N LYS A 38 4.03 9.70 -9.65
CA LYS A 38 3.02 9.46 -8.62
C LYS A 38 3.67 9.26 -7.26
N LEU A 39 2.97 9.73 -6.23
CA LEU A 39 3.31 9.40 -4.85
C LEU A 39 2.71 8.03 -4.52
N VAL A 40 3.53 7.15 -3.95
CA VAL A 40 3.16 5.79 -3.58
C VAL A 40 3.51 5.59 -2.11
N LEU A 41 2.51 5.26 -1.30
CA LEU A 41 2.70 4.76 0.05
C LEU A 41 3.09 3.27 -0.02
N HIS A 42 4.28 2.95 0.48
CA HIS A 42 4.74 1.58 0.73
C HIS A 42 4.38 1.21 2.16
N ALA A 43 3.48 0.24 2.30
CA ALA A 43 2.89 -0.11 3.59
C ALA A 43 3.78 -1.09 4.37
N ASP A 44 4.02 -0.78 5.65
CA ASP A 44 4.66 -1.65 6.64
C ASP A 44 3.61 -2.29 7.56
N LYS A 45 2.58 -1.52 7.95
CA LYS A 45 1.48 -1.97 8.81
C LYS A 45 0.13 -1.52 8.27
N ILE A 46 -0.85 -2.41 8.38
CA ILE A 46 -2.24 -2.18 8.01
C ILE A 46 -3.13 -2.70 9.15
N SER A 47 -4.08 -1.90 9.59
CA SER A 47 -5.10 -2.31 10.56
C SER A 47 -6.48 -1.85 10.12
N GLN A 48 -7.52 -2.59 10.51
CA GLN A 48 -8.91 -2.13 10.35
C GLN A 48 -9.25 -1.08 11.43
N ILE A 49 -10.23 -0.24 11.12
CA ILE A 49 -10.83 0.73 12.06
C ILE A 49 -12.05 0.10 12.71
#